data_AF-A0A182PP39-F1
#
_entry.id   AF-A0A182PP39-F1
#
_cell.length_a   1.000
_cell.length_b   1.000
_cell.length_c   1.000
_cell.angle_alpha   90.00
_cell.angle_beta   90.00
_cell.angle_gamma   90.00
#
_symmetry.space_group_name_H-M   'P 1'
#
loop_
_entity.id
_entity.type
_entity.pdbx_description
1 polymer ?
#
loop_
_entity_poly.entity_id
_entity_poly.type
_entity_poly.pdbx_seq_one_letter_code
_entity_poly.pdbx_strand_id
1 'polypeptide(L)'
;MYLYPHFIQICGGAQLVIGAFLLWTHKQYAPIVKNQFWEPFAVLIALGVISQGLCYLGWTSTSRKQRCYLGLFCAFLVLFIVILFLVSGWSIATKAHLIVPAELAIESSFSEFLAKDNTNDQTHIWNRLQRDFRCCGYNGIHDYKKNKQMGFPWSCYDPIDTKVFNTGCMHVFVKSIEMNMIRVAVVAVASALIQSLGIFCAIQLTMLLRRPTLMLPNGDNHSVRVKRTREMTPLATATIGNPTPHSSTKPPIPLKPVVPRIDQPVMKSSH
;
A
#
# COMPACT_ATOMS: atom_id res chain seq x y z
N MET A 1 0.75 -9.55 -20.15
CA MET A 1 1.34 -10.05 -18.89
C MET A 1 2.72 -9.46 -18.62
N TYR A 2 3.67 -9.50 -19.57
CA TYR A 2 4.99 -8.88 -19.41
C TYR A 2 4.99 -7.36 -19.17
N LEU A 3 3.97 -6.66 -19.70
CA LEU A 3 3.84 -5.21 -19.51
C LEU A 3 3.46 -4.82 -18.07
N TYR A 4 2.79 -5.70 -17.33
CA TYR A 4 2.29 -5.40 -15.99
C TYR A 4 3.42 -5.22 -14.95
N PRO A 5 4.43 -6.11 -14.86
CA PRO A 5 5.61 -5.90 -14.02
C PRO A 5 6.34 -4.57 -14.32
N HIS A 6 6.45 -4.17 -15.59
CA HIS A 6 7.08 -2.90 -15.95
C HIS A 6 6.32 -1.69 -15.39
N PHE A 7 4.98 -1.70 -15.44
CA PHE A 7 4.20 -0.63 -14.82
C PHE A 7 4.40 -0.57 -13.30
N ILE A 8 4.41 -1.73 -12.61
CA ILE A 8 4.71 -1.78 -11.17
C ILE A 8 6.11 -1.19 -10.90
N GLN A 9 7.10 -1.56 -11.70
CA GLN A 9 8.47 -1.10 -11.53
C GLN A 9 8.57 0.44 -11.61
N ILE A 10 7.92 1.04 -12.60
CA ILE A 10 7.91 2.49 -12.80
C ILE A 10 7.19 3.17 -11.64
N CYS A 11 6.01 2.69 -11.26
CA CYS A 11 5.25 3.23 -10.13
C CYS A 11 6.03 3.14 -8.82
N GLY A 12 6.58 1.96 -8.50
CA GLY A 12 7.40 1.73 -7.31
C GLY A 12 8.66 2.61 -7.29
N GLY A 13 9.28 2.81 -8.45
CA GLY A 13 10.47 3.65 -8.60
C GLY A 13 10.15 5.11 -8.34
N ALA A 14 9.06 5.61 -8.92
CA ALA A 14 8.57 6.96 -8.66
C ALA A 14 8.22 7.17 -7.18
N GLN A 15 7.56 6.20 -6.53
CA GLN A 15 7.25 6.26 -5.09
C GLN A 15 8.51 6.38 -4.23
N LEU A 16 9.56 5.61 -4.55
CA LEU A 16 10.84 5.69 -3.85
C LEU A 16 11.51 7.05 -4.01
N VAL A 17 11.57 7.57 -5.24
CA VAL A 17 12.21 8.87 -5.52
C VAL A 17 11.46 9.99 -4.81
N ILE A 18 10.13 10.02 -4.92
CA ILE A 18 9.29 11.03 -4.28
C ILE A 18 9.41 10.92 -2.75
N GLY A 19 9.33 9.71 -2.19
CA GLY A 19 9.46 9.49 -0.75
C GLY A 19 10.82 9.91 -0.20
N ALA A 20 11.90 9.55 -0.90
CA ALA A 20 13.26 9.93 -0.51
C ALA A 20 13.46 11.45 -0.59
N PHE A 21 12.98 12.10 -1.66
CA PHE A 21 13.03 13.55 -1.80
C PHE A 21 12.27 14.26 -0.68
N LEU A 22 11.03 13.83 -0.40
CA LEU A 22 10.23 14.42 0.68
C LEU A 22 10.88 14.20 2.06
N LEU A 23 11.40 13.00 2.34
CA LEU A 23 12.11 12.73 3.59
C LEU A 23 13.36 13.60 3.73
N TRP A 24 14.10 13.80 2.64
CA TRP A 24 15.26 14.68 2.61
C TRP A 24 14.87 16.11 2.96
N THR A 25 13.83 16.65 2.32
CA THR A 25 13.32 18.00 2.64
C THR A 25 12.86 18.09 4.08
N HIS A 26 12.16 17.08 4.60
CA HIS A 26 11.68 17.07 5.98
C HIS A 26 12.82 17.06 7.00
N LYS A 27 13.90 16.29 6.74
CA LYS A 27 15.07 16.28 7.61
C LYS A 27 15.74 17.64 7.76
N GLN A 28 15.67 18.50 6.74
CA GLN A 28 16.17 19.87 6.83
C GLN A 28 15.35 20.73 7.80
N TYR A 29 14.07 20.40 7.99
CA TYR A 29 13.14 21.09 8.89
C TYR A 29 12.94 20.38 10.24
N ALA A 30 13.60 19.24 10.47
CA ALA A 30 13.46 18.43 11.68
C ALA A 30 13.61 19.21 13.00
N PRO A 31 14.46 20.26 13.11
CA PRO A 31 14.55 21.07 14.31
C PRO A 31 13.28 21.86 14.62
N ILE A 32 12.54 22.34 13.61
CA ILE A 32 11.27 23.07 13.81
C ILE A 32 10.20 22.13 14.34
N VAL A 33 10.12 20.92 13.80
CA VAL A 33 9.05 19.97 14.11
C VAL A 33 9.44 18.94 15.17
N LYS A 34 10.54 19.16 15.91
CA LYS A 34 11.05 18.26 16.97
C LYS A 34 11.11 16.78 16.52
N ASN A 35 11.56 16.55 15.28
CA ASN A 35 11.64 15.23 14.66
C ASN A 35 10.31 14.44 14.57
N GLN A 36 9.17 15.15 14.62
CA GLN A 36 7.83 14.60 14.44
C GLN A 36 7.44 14.63 12.94
N PHE A 37 6.40 13.90 12.52
CA PHE A 37 5.85 13.88 11.14
C PHE A 37 6.70 13.20 10.04
N TRP A 38 7.70 12.39 10.39
CA TRP A 38 8.49 11.62 9.41
C TRP A 38 7.79 10.35 8.90
N GLU A 39 6.80 9.86 9.64
CA GLU A 39 6.09 8.61 9.38
C GLU A 39 5.50 8.48 7.97
N PRO A 40 4.76 9.46 7.40
CA PRO A 40 4.19 9.32 6.06
C PRO A 40 5.25 9.12 4.97
N PHE A 41 6.41 9.77 5.12
CA PHE A 41 7.50 9.64 4.16
C PHE A 41 8.17 8.28 4.26
N ALA A 42 8.38 7.77 5.48
CA ALA A 42 8.92 6.42 5.68
C ALA A 42 7.99 5.34 5.14
N VAL A 43 6.68 5.47 5.36
CA VAL A 43 5.69 4.56 4.79
C VAL A 43 5.72 4.60 3.26
N LEU A 44 5.78 5.78 2.64
CA LEU A 44 5.86 5.91 1.18
C LEU A 44 7.10 5.21 0.60
N ILE A 45 8.27 5.37 1.26
CA ILE A 45 9.51 4.68 0.87
C ILE A 45 9.36 3.16 1.03
N ALA A 46 8.85 2.69 2.17
CA ALA A 46 8.67 1.27 2.44
C ALA A 46 7.75 0.60 1.40
N LEU A 47 6.62 1.24 1.06
CA LEU A 47 5.73 0.78 0.00
C LEU A 47 6.45 0.68 -1.36
N GLY A 48 7.29 1.67 -1.67
CA GLY A 48 8.11 1.65 -2.88
C GLY A 48 9.10 0.47 -2.93
N VAL A 49 9.79 0.18 -1.82
CA VAL A 49 10.74 -0.96 -1.75
C VAL A 49 10.00 -2.29 -1.94
N ILE A 50 8.87 -2.47 -1.26
CA ILE A 50 8.05 -3.68 -1.38
C ILE A 50 7.56 -3.84 -2.83
N SER A 51 7.13 -2.75 -3.47
CA SER A 51 6.72 -2.74 -4.87
C SER A 51 7.83 -3.23 -5.83
N GLN A 52 9.09 -2.85 -5.60
CA GLN A 52 10.22 -3.36 -6.38
C GLN A 52 10.45 -4.87 -6.17
N GLY A 53 10.34 -5.34 -4.93
CA GLY A 53 10.38 -6.78 -4.63
C GLY A 53 9.29 -7.57 -5.35
N LEU A 54 8.06 -7.04 -5.37
CA LEU A 54 6.94 -7.63 -6.11
C LEU A 54 7.17 -7.62 -7.62
N CYS A 55 7.81 -6.58 -8.17
CA CYS A 55 8.19 -6.56 -9.58
C CYS A 55 9.16 -7.69 -9.93
N TYR A 56 10.19 -7.91 -9.10
CA TYR A 56 11.13 -9.02 -9.29
C TYR A 56 10.43 -10.38 -9.22
N LEU A 57 9.53 -10.58 -8.25
CA LEU A 57 8.71 -11.78 -8.16
C LEU A 57 7.76 -11.95 -9.37
N GLY A 58 7.20 -10.87 -9.89
CA GLY A 58 6.36 -10.88 -11.09
C GLY A 58 7.13 -11.28 -12.35
N TRP A 59 8.35 -10.75 -12.51
CA TRP A 59 9.23 -11.10 -13.62
C TRP A 59 9.67 -12.57 -13.57
N THR A 60 10.10 -13.02 -12.39
CA THR A 60 10.52 -14.41 -12.17
C THR A 60 9.35 -15.39 -12.33
N SER A 61 8.16 -15.06 -11.82
CA SER A 61 6.93 -15.85 -11.99
C SER A 61 6.53 -16.02 -13.46
N THR A 62 6.71 -14.98 -14.28
CA THR A 62 6.44 -15.06 -15.72
C THR A 62 7.48 -15.92 -16.45
N SER A 63 8.74 -15.83 -16.04
CA SER A 63 9.86 -16.53 -16.69
C SER A 63 9.95 -18.01 -16.29
N ARG A 64 9.65 -18.34 -15.04
CA ARG A 64 9.68 -19.70 -14.49
C ARG A 64 8.28 -20.29 -14.55
N LYS A 65 8.03 -21.24 -15.44
CA LYS A 65 6.73 -21.96 -15.60
C LYS A 65 6.34 -22.86 -14.41
N GLN A 66 6.88 -22.62 -13.21
CA GLN A 66 6.63 -23.41 -12.02
C GLN A 66 5.44 -22.85 -11.24
N ARG A 67 4.48 -23.72 -10.92
CA ARG A 67 3.21 -23.32 -10.25
C ARG A 67 3.42 -22.72 -8.85
N CYS A 68 4.49 -23.09 -8.16
CA CYS A 68 4.80 -22.59 -6.82
C CYS A 68 5.09 -21.08 -6.82
N TYR A 69 5.93 -20.60 -7.75
CA TYR A 69 6.30 -19.18 -7.85
C TYR A 69 5.10 -18.28 -8.19
N LEU A 70 4.18 -18.78 -9.03
CA LEU A 70 2.93 -18.07 -9.33
C LEU A 70 2.02 -17.95 -8.11
N GLY A 71 1.90 -19.02 -7.31
CA GLY A 71 1.14 -19.02 -6.06
C GLY A 71 1.70 -18.02 -5.03
N LEU A 72 3.03 -18.01 -4.84
CA LEU A 72 3.71 -17.06 -3.95
C LEU A 72 3.48 -15.62 -4.41
N PHE A 73 3.63 -15.34 -5.70
CA PHE A 73 3.37 -14.01 -6.25
C PHE A 73 1.93 -13.52 -5.97
N CYS A 74 0.93 -14.36 -6.20
CA CYS A 74 -0.46 -14.04 -5.87
C CYS A 74 -0.66 -13.77 -4.37
N ALA A 75 -0.07 -14.61 -3.51
CA ALA A 75 -0.19 -14.45 -2.06
C ALA A 75 0.41 -13.10 -1.60
N PHE A 76 1.60 -12.74 -2.11
CA PHE A 76 2.22 -11.46 -1.79
C PHE A 76 1.46 -10.26 -2.36
N LEU A 77 0.87 -10.37 -3.56
CA LEU A 77 0.00 -9.31 -4.09
C LEU A 77 -1.22 -9.07 -3.20
N VAL A 78 -1.91 -10.14 -2.77
CA VAL A 78 -3.07 -10.01 -1.87
C VAL A 78 -2.66 -9.40 -0.53
N LEU A 79 -1.55 -9.88 0.05
CA LEU A 79 -1.01 -9.32 1.28
C LEU A 79 -0.69 -7.82 1.13
N PHE A 80 -0.08 -7.42 0.01
CA PHE A 80 0.29 -6.04 -0.23
C PHE A 80 -0.95 -5.14 -0.41
N ILE A 81 -1.99 -5.60 -1.10
CA ILE A 81 -3.27 -4.89 -1.19
C ILE A 81 -3.86 -4.64 0.20
N VAL A 82 -3.85 -5.65 1.09
CA VAL A 82 -4.34 -5.49 2.47
C VAL A 82 -3.52 -4.42 3.20
N ILE A 83 -2.19 -4.46 3.10
CA ILE A 83 -1.31 -3.45 3.70
C ILE A 83 -1.64 -2.04 3.15
N LEU A 84 -1.89 -1.89 1.86
CA LEU A 84 -2.23 -0.59 1.26
C LEU A 84 -3.55 -0.03 1.78
N PHE A 85 -4.57 -0.86 1.98
CA PHE A 85 -5.82 -0.42 2.59
C PHE A 85 -5.64 -0.01 4.05
N LEU A 86 -4.85 -0.76 4.83
CA LEU A 86 -4.51 -0.42 6.21
C LEU A 86 -3.75 0.90 6.29
N VAL A 87 -2.75 1.11 5.42
CA VAL A 87 -1.99 2.37 5.33
C VAL A 87 -2.89 3.52 4.93
N SER A 88 -3.81 3.34 3.96
CA SER A 88 -4.75 4.37 3.57
C SER A 88 -5.67 4.77 4.72
N GLY A 89 -6.22 3.79 5.46
CA GLY A 89 -7.07 4.04 6.62
C GLY A 89 -6.30 4.76 7.74
N TRP A 90 -5.10 4.26 8.06
CA TRP A 90 -4.20 4.87 9.04
C TRP A 90 -3.86 6.31 8.65
N SER A 91 -3.47 6.58 7.41
CA SER A 91 -3.12 7.93 6.94
C SER A 91 -4.26 8.95 7.10
N ILE A 92 -5.50 8.52 6.88
CA ILE A 92 -6.68 9.39 7.05
C ILE A 92 -6.97 9.63 8.53
N ALA A 93 -6.83 8.60 9.38
CA ALA A 93 -7.01 8.73 10.82
C ALA A 93 -5.94 9.64 11.45
N THR A 94 -4.67 9.40 11.12
CA THR A 94 -3.52 10.15 11.66
C THR A 94 -3.56 11.62 11.25
N LYS A 95 -4.06 11.94 10.04
CA LYS A 95 -4.26 13.32 9.58
C LYS A 95 -5.05 14.17 10.59
N ALA A 96 -6.15 13.65 11.15
CA ALA A 96 -6.98 14.41 12.08
C ALA A 96 -6.30 14.65 13.43
N HIS A 97 -5.53 13.66 13.91
CA HIS A 97 -4.85 13.73 15.21
C HIS A 97 -3.57 14.57 15.18
N LEU A 98 -2.93 14.74 14.01
CA LEU A 98 -1.63 15.41 13.89
C LEU A 98 -1.69 16.93 13.76
N ILE A 99 -2.87 17.51 13.51
CA ILE A 99 -3.02 18.96 13.32
C ILE A 99 -2.65 19.72 14.60
N VAL A 100 -3.29 19.38 15.73
CA VAL A 100 -3.06 20.05 17.03
C VAL A 100 -1.60 19.98 17.50
N PRO A 101 -0.92 18.81 17.52
CA PRO A 101 0.49 18.76 17.93
C PRO A 101 1.42 19.46 16.93
N ALA A 102 1.06 19.51 15.64
CA ALA A 102 1.83 20.28 14.66
C ALA A 102 1.76 21.76 15.00
N GLU A 103 0.57 22.26 15.32
CA GLU A 103 0.38 23.67 15.68
C GLU A 103 1.22 24.06 16.91
N LEU A 104 1.12 23.30 17.99
CA LEU A 104 1.90 23.55 19.21
C LEU A 104 3.42 23.45 18.99
N ALA A 105 3.88 22.50 18.18
CA ALA A 105 5.29 22.34 17.87
C ALA A 105 5.83 23.58 17.14
N ILE A 106 5.11 24.06 16.12
CA ILE A 106 5.49 25.21 15.31
C ILE A 106 5.48 26.49 16.16
N GLU A 107 4.51 26.67 17.07
CA GLU A 107 4.44 27.81 17.98
C GLU A 107 5.68 27.87 18.88
N SER A 108 5.99 26.74 19.52
CA SER A 108 7.14 26.64 20.43
C SER A 108 8.47 26.89 19.71
N SER A 109 8.60 26.40 18.47
CA SER A 109 9.81 26.59 17.66
C SER A 109 9.94 28.02 17.14
N PHE A 110 8.84 28.74 16.94
CA PHE A 110 8.87 30.14 16.50
C PHE A 110 9.20 31.09 17.66
N SER A 111 8.66 30.84 18.86
CA SER A 111 8.99 31.66 20.04
C SER A 111 10.46 31.53 20.43
N GLU A 112 11.04 30.33 20.33
CA GLU A 112 12.48 30.12 20.54
C GLU A 112 13.34 30.86 19.49
N PHE A 113 12.89 30.87 18.23
CA PHE A 113 13.56 31.60 17.16
C PHE A 113 13.61 33.11 17.42
N LEU A 114 12.50 33.69 17.87
CA LEU A 114 12.43 35.10 18.26
C LEU A 114 13.27 35.40 19.51
N ALA A 115 13.31 34.49 20.48
CA ALA A 115 14.07 34.66 21.72
C ALA A 115 15.60 34.67 21.50
N LYS A 116 16.09 33.99 20.45
CA LYS A 116 17.52 33.91 20.11
C LYS A 116 18.01 35.03 19.18
N ASP A 117 17.14 35.95 18.75
CA ASP A 117 17.42 37.00 17.75
C ASP A 117 18.14 36.50 16.48
N ASN A 118 17.86 35.26 16.06
CA ASN A 118 18.46 34.66 14.86
C ASN A 118 17.80 35.16 13.56
N THR A 119 17.08 36.28 13.60
CA THR A 119 16.26 36.78 12.49
C THR A 119 17.10 37.14 11.25
N ASN A 120 18.33 37.63 11.46
CA ASN A 120 19.26 37.99 10.39
C ASN A 120 20.16 36.84 9.92
N ASP A 121 20.15 35.69 10.58
CA ASP A 121 20.97 34.55 10.17
C ASP A 121 20.35 33.87 8.94
N GLN A 122 21.03 34.01 7.79
CA GLN A 122 20.59 33.41 6.53
C GLN A 122 20.55 31.89 6.56
N THR A 123 21.32 31.25 7.45
CA THR A 123 21.37 29.80 7.61
C THR A 123 20.25 29.27 8.50
N HIS A 124 19.50 30.16 9.15
CA HIS A 124 18.45 29.74 10.06
C HIS A 124 17.29 29.08 9.31
N ILE A 125 16.86 27.95 9.86
CA ILE A 125 15.86 27.06 9.25
C ILE A 125 14.49 27.76 9.07
N TRP A 126 14.12 28.71 9.95
CA TRP A 126 12.91 29.53 9.79
C TRP A 126 12.96 30.48 8.58
N ASN A 127 14.11 31.05 8.28
CA ASN A 127 14.29 31.93 7.12
C ASN A 127 14.17 31.14 5.80
N ARG A 128 14.61 29.88 5.78
CA ARG A 128 14.38 28.96 4.66
C ARG A 128 12.91 28.57 4.54
N LEU A 129 12.27 28.19 5.64
CA LEU A 129 10.84 27.82 5.66
C LEU A 129 9.96 28.92 5.06
N GLN A 130 10.17 30.17 5.48
CA GLN A 130 9.40 31.32 5.00
C GLN A 130 9.55 31.54 3.50
N ARG A 131 10.75 31.33 2.95
CA ARG A 131 11.01 31.43 1.51
C ARG A 131 10.36 30.29 0.73
N ASP A 132 10.54 29.06 1.19
CA ASP A 132 10.05 27.87 0.49
C ASP A 132 8.51 27.82 0.47
N PHE A 133 7.87 28.24 1.57
CA PHE A 133 6.41 28.24 1.72
C PHE A 133 5.76 29.60 1.44
N ARG A 134 6.54 30.64 1.10
CA ARG A 134 6.06 32.01 0.81
C ARG A 134 5.12 32.54 1.89
N CYS A 135 5.55 32.43 3.14
CA CYS A 135 4.80 32.82 4.33
C CYS A 135 5.68 33.67 5.26
N CYS A 136 5.07 34.41 6.18
CA CYS A 136 5.80 35.24 7.13
C CYS A 136 5.22 35.12 8.54
N GLY A 137 6.09 34.91 9.51
CA GLY A 137 5.71 34.77 10.91
C GLY A 137 4.93 33.49 11.20
N TYR A 138 4.42 33.38 12.42
CA TYR A 138 3.65 32.24 12.89
C TYR A 138 2.22 32.27 12.36
N ASN A 139 1.46 33.28 12.79
CA ASN A 139 0.11 33.62 12.33
C ASN A 139 0.11 34.76 11.30
N GLY A 140 1.20 35.52 11.21
CA GLY A 140 1.38 36.51 10.15
C GLY A 140 2.45 37.54 10.48
N ILE A 141 2.49 38.62 9.69
CA ILE A 141 3.47 39.71 9.83
C ILE A 141 3.41 40.40 11.21
N HIS A 142 2.27 40.34 11.90
CA HIS A 142 2.09 41.00 13.21
C HIS A 142 2.94 40.36 14.32
N ASP A 143 3.39 39.11 14.14
CA ASP A 143 4.19 38.42 15.15
C ASP A 143 5.56 39.06 15.33
N TYR A 144 6.12 39.65 14.26
CA TYR A 144 7.36 40.42 14.32
C TYR A 144 7.17 41.80 14.96
N LYS A 145 5.98 42.41 14.84
CA LYS A 145 5.69 43.73 15.42
C LYS A 145 5.63 43.69 16.95
N LYS A 146 5.25 42.55 17.53
CA LYS A 146 5.17 42.37 19.00
C LYS A 146 6.55 42.49 19.68
N ASN A 147 7.64 42.19 18.97
CA ASN A 147 9.00 42.27 19.51
C ASN A 147 9.71 43.62 19.31
N LYS A 148 9.00 44.66 18.84
CA LYS A 148 9.37 46.10 18.90
C LYS A 148 10.78 46.56 18.43
N GLN A 149 11.65 45.73 17.86
CA GLN A 149 13.02 46.16 17.52
C GLN A 149 13.59 45.76 16.15
N MET A 150 12.90 44.97 15.32
CA MET A 150 13.40 44.73 13.96
C MET A 150 12.26 44.76 12.95
N GLY A 151 12.54 45.30 11.77
CA GLY A 151 11.71 45.10 10.59
C GLY A 151 11.56 43.61 10.26
N PHE A 152 10.85 43.31 9.18
CA PHE A 152 10.67 41.91 8.78
C PHE A 152 12.01 41.33 8.30
N PRO A 153 12.30 40.05 8.60
CA PRO A 153 13.49 39.40 8.05
C PRO A 153 13.39 39.35 6.54
N TRP A 154 14.54 39.36 5.87
CA TRP A 154 14.63 39.32 4.40
C TRP A 154 13.90 38.10 3.78
N SER A 155 13.76 37.00 4.51
CA SER A 155 13.01 35.80 4.11
C SER A 155 11.50 36.01 3.94
N CYS A 156 10.93 37.04 4.57
CA CYS A 156 9.52 37.38 4.45
C CYS A 156 9.19 38.19 3.17
N TYR A 157 10.19 38.58 2.40
CA TYR A 157 10.01 39.36 1.18
C TYR A 157 10.01 38.45 -0.06
N ASP A 158 9.12 38.77 -0.99
CA ASP A 158 9.12 38.16 -2.32
C ASP A 158 10.36 38.62 -3.11
N PRO A 159 11.18 37.71 -3.66
CA PRO A 159 12.37 38.08 -4.41
C PRO A 159 12.08 38.85 -5.70
N ILE A 160 10.85 38.78 -6.23
CA ILE A 160 10.46 39.44 -7.48
C ILE A 160 9.76 40.77 -7.18
N ASP A 161 8.69 40.72 -6.39
CA ASP A 161 7.82 41.88 -6.16
C ASP A 161 8.27 42.74 -4.96
N THR A 162 9.24 42.29 -4.16
CA THR A 162 9.68 42.92 -2.89
C THR A 162 8.52 43.17 -1.90
N LYS A 163 7.39 42.48 -2.08
CA LYS A 163 6.24 42.53 -1.19
C LYS A 163 6.41 41.54 -0.06
N VAL A 164 5.93 41.91 1.13
CA VAL A 164 5.96 41.04 2.30
C VAL A 164 4.84 40.00 2.20
N PHE A 165 5.14 38.73 2.49
CA PHE A 165 4.12 37.69 2.58
C PHE A 165 3.19 37.96 3.76
N ASN A 166 1.88 38.09 3.50
CA ASN A 166 0.91 38.38 4.56
C ASN A 166 0.33 37.10 5.22
N THR A 167 0.61 35.93 4.65
CA THR A 167 0.11 34.64 5.13
C THR A 167 1.03 34.08 6.23
N GLY A 168 0.46 33.66 7.35
CA GLY A 168 1.19 33.00 8.44
C GLY A 168 1.69 31.60 8.05
N CYS A 169 2.91 31.25 8.48
CA CYS A 169 3.51 29.96 8.15
C CYS A 169 2.81 28.78 8.80
N MET A 170 2.14 28.98 9.93
CA MET A 170 1.37 27.93 10.59
C MET A 170 0.37 27.28 9.62
N HIS A 171 -0.51 28.11 9.06
CA HIS A 171 -1.61 27.65 8.22
C HIS A 171 -1.09 26.93 6.97
N VAL A 172 -0.05 27.48 6.33
CA VAL A 172 0.54 26.91 5.12
C VAL A 172 1.23 25.58 5.42
N PHE A 173 1.97 25.50 6.53
CA PHE A 173 2.74 24.31 6.88
C PHE A 173 1.84 23.16 7.36
N VAL A 174 0.86 23.42 8.22
CA VAL A 174 -0.13 22.41 8.64
C VAL A 174 -0.91 21.88 7.44
N LYS A 175 -1.36 22.76 6.55
CA LYS A 175 -2.01 22.37 5.30
C LYS A 175 -1.08 21.56 4.40
N SER A 176 0.21 21.85 4.38
CA SER A 176 1.20 21.04 3.65
C SER A 176 1.31 19.61 4.22
N ILE A 177 1.37 19.46 5.54
CA ILE A 177 1.37 18.14 6.21
C ILE A 177 0.10 17.37 5.88
N GLU A 178 -1.06 18.03 5.97
CA GLU A 178 -2.35 17.45 5.63
C GLU A 178 -2.38 16.94 4.18
N MET A 179 -1.92 17.75 3.24
CA MET A 179 -1.83 17.38 1.83
C MET A 179 -0.86 16.24 1.58
N ASN A 180 0.24 16.14 2.33
CA ASN A 180 1.17 15.03 2.22
C ASN A 180 0.55 13.71 2.70
N MET A 181 -0.23 13.72 3.79
CA MET A 181 -1.00 12.54 4.22
C MET A 181 -2.03 12.13 3.15
N ILE A 182 -2.76 13.09 2.57
CA ILE A 182 -3.71 12.81 1.48
C ILE A 182 -2.98 12.18 0.28
N ARG A 183 -1.79 12.68 -0.09
CA ARG A 183 -0.98 12.10 -1.18
C ARG A 183 -0.64 10.64 -0.90
N VAL A 184 -0.24 10.28 0.32
CA VAL A 184 0.06 8.89 0.70
C VAL A 184 -1.20 8.01 0.56
N ALA A 185 -2.34 8.46 1.06
CA ALA A 185 -3.61 7.73 0.94
C ALA A 185 -4.02 7.51 -0.53
N VAL A 186 -3.96 8.57 -1.36
CA VAL A 186 -4.29 8.50 -2.80
C VAL A 186 -3.35 7.53 -3.53
N VAL A 187 -2.05 7.63 -3.26
CA VAL A 187 -1.03 6.73 -3.86
C VAL A 187 -1.27 5.28 -3.44
N ALA A 188 -1.64 5.04 -2.18
CA ALA A 188 -1.93 3.69 -1.69
C ALA A 188 -3.15 3.07 -2.38
N VAL A 189 -4.25 3.82 -2.49
CA VAL A 189 -5.47 3.37 -3.18
C VAL A 189 -5.20 3.13 -4.67
N ALA A 190 -4.52 4.06 -5.35
CA ALA A 190 -4.15 3.90 -6.75
C ALA A 190 -3.27 2.65 -6.97
N SER A 191 -2.31 2.41 -6.07
CA SER A 191 -1.45 1.22 -6.10
C SER A 191 -2.25 -0.07 -5.92
N ALA A 192 -3.25 -0.09 -5.03
CA ALA A 192 -4.11 -1.25 -4.81
C ALA A 192 -4.96 -1.58 -6.04
N LEU A 193 -5.50 -0.55 -6.72
CA LEU A 193 -6.24 -0.73 -7.98
C LEU A 193 -5.35 -1.30 -9.08
N ILE A 194 -4.14 -0.77 -9.25
CA ILE A 194 -3.16 -1.31 -10.20
C ILE A 194 -2.86 -2.78 -9.88
N GLN A 195 -2.69 -3.13 -8.60
CA GLN A 195 -2.40 -4.49 -8.17
C GLN A 195 -3.54 -5.49 -8.42
N SER A 196 -4.78 -5.02 -8.34
CA SER A 196 -5.95 -5.86 -8.64
C SER A 196 -5.92 -6.40 -10.08
N LEU A 197 -5.41 -5.61 -11.04
CA LEU A 197 -5.20 -6.04 -12.42
C LEU A 197 -4.15 -7.16 -12.52
N GLY A 198 -3.15 -7.15 -11.64
CA GLY A 198 -2.16 -8.20 -11.52
C GLY A 198 -2.74 -9.53 -11.05
N ILE A 199 -3.64 -9.49 -10.07
CA ILE A 199 -4.36 -10.68 -9.62
C ILE A 199 -5.19 -11.26 -10.75
N PHE A 200 -5.90 -10.40 -11.50
CA PHE A 200 -6.64 -10.85 -12.68
C PHE A 200 -5.72 -11.54 -13.70
N CYS A 201 -4.57 -10.92 -14.03
CA CYS A 201 -3.58 -11.51 -14.93
C CYS A 201 -3.06 -12.86 -14.43
N ALA A 202 -2.77 -12.97 -13.13
CA ALA A 202 -2.25 -14.18 -12.52
C ALA A 202 -3.29 -15.32 -12.50
N ILE A 203 -4.58 -15.00 -12.28
CA ILE A 203 -5.68 -15.95 -12.41
C ILE A 203 -5.77 -16.46 -13.85
N GLN A 204 -5.72 -15.58 -14.86
CA GLN A 204 -5.74 -15.99 -16.26
C GLN A 204 -4.56 -16.92 -16.59
N LEU A 205 -3.35 -16.59 -16.13
CA LEU A 205 -2.19 -17.47 -16.33
C LEU A 205 -2.37 -18.83 -15.63
N THR A 206 -2.86 -18.82 -14.39
CA THR A 206 -3.12 -20.06 -13.64
C THR A 206 -4.12 -20.95 -14.39
N MET A 207 -5.16 -20.36 -14.96
CA MET A 207 -6.16 -21.07 -15.77
C MET A 207 -5.58 -21.62 -17.07
N LEU A 208 -4.66 -20.91 -17.72
CA LEU A 208 -3.93 -21.39 -18.90
C LEU A 208 -2.99 -22.55 -18.55
N LEU A 209 -2.22 -22.44 -17.46
CA LEU A 209 -1.29 -23.48 -17.00
C LEU A 209 -1.99 -24.71 -16.41
N ARG A 210 -3.26 -24.57 -15.98
CA ARG A 210 -4.11 -25.69 -15.57
C ARG A 210 -4.74 -26.44 -16.74
N ARG A 211 -4.72 -25.91 -17.98
CA ARG A 211 -5.10 -26.74 -19.13
C ARG A 211 -4.09 -27.89 -19.21
N PRO A 212 -4.51 -29.16 -19.06
CA PRO A 212 -3.59 -30.28 -19.13
C PRO A 212 -2.92 -30.25 -20.49
N THR A 213 -1.61 -30.02 -20.51
CA THR A 213 -0.80 -30.34 -21.67
C THR A 213 -0.81 -31.86 -21.75
N LEU A 214 -1.72 -32.42 -22.55
CA LEU A 214 -1.60 -33.79 -23.03
C LEU A 214 -0.27 -33.84 -23.78
N MET A 215 0.80 -34.25 -23.10
CA MET A 215 1.98 -34.73 -23.80
C MET A 215 1.58 -36.06 -24.40
N LEU A 216 1.17 -36.02 -25.67
CA LEU A 216 1.08 -37.20 -26.50
C LEU A 216 2.50 -37.77 -26.61
N PRO A 217 2.76 -39.03 -26.19
CA PRO A 217 3.82 -39.77 -26.81
C PRO A 217 3.31 -40.09 -28.22
N ASN A 218 4.17 -39.80 -29.19
CA ASN A 218 3.95 -40.03 -30.61
C ASN A 218 3.16 -38.95 -31.36
N GLY A 219 3.78 -38.48 -32.44
CA GLY A 219 3.23 -37.49 -33.32
C GLY A 219 1.97 -38.00 -34.00
N ASP A 220 0.89 -37.23 -33.85
CA ASP A 220 -0.03 -36.96 -34.93
C ASP A 220 -0.83 -35.69 -34.57
N ASN A 221 -0.86 -34.76 -35.52
CA ASN A 221 -1.50 -33.46 -35.38
C ASN A 221 -3.02 -33.64 -35.40
N HIS A 222 -3.68 -33.71 -34.23
CA HIS A 222 -5.11 -33.42 -34.15
C HIS A 222 -5.49 -32.62 -32.91
N SER A 223 -6.02 -31.41 -33.13
CA SER A 223 -6.48 -30.53 -32.06
C SER A 223 -7.79 -31.05 -31.48
N VAL A 224 -7.75 -31.68 -30.30
CA VAL A 224 -8.98 -32.04 -29.58
C VAL A 224 -9.44 -30.84 -28.73
N ARG A 225 -10.54 -30.21 -29.15
CA ARG A 225 -11.22 -29.13 -28.43
C ARG A 225 -12.10 -29.71 -27.32
N VAL A 226 -11.57 -29.83 -26.11
CA VAL A 226 -12.37 -30.22 -24.94
C VAL A 226 -13.35 -29.08 -24.59
N LYS A 227 -14.63 -29.28 -24.90
CA LYS A 227 -15.74 -28.39 -24.52
C LYS A 227 -16.10 -28.69 -23.06
N ARG A 228 -15.74 -27.81 -22.14
CA ARG A 228 -16.13 -27.90 -20.72
C ARG A 228 -17.61 -27.52 -20.60
N THR A 229 -18.49 -28.51 -20.42
CA THR A 229 -19.90 -28.29 -20.07
C THR A 229 -19.97 -27.62 -18.70
N ARG A 230 -20.48 -26.39 -18.65
CA ARG A 230 -20.92 -25.76 -17.39
C ARG A 230 -22.33 -26.25 -17.14
N GLU A 231 -22.52 -27.11 -16.15
CA GLU A 231 -23.84 -27.41 -15.59
C GLU A 231 -24.40 -26.09 -15.02
N MET A 232 -25.53 -25.62 -15.56
CA MET A 232 -26.31 -24.52 -15.03
C MET A 232 -27.55 -25.12 -14.39
N THR A 233 -27.63 -25.11 -13.06
CA THR A 233 -28.84 -25.47 -12.33
C THR A 233 -29.88 -24.35 -12.52
N PRO A 234 -31.08 -24.60 -13.07
CA PRO A 234 -32.16 -23.64 -13.02
C PRO A 234 -33.00 -23.87 -11.75
N LEU A 235 -33.29 -22.76 -11.07
CA LEU A 235 -34.29 -22.66 -10.01
C LEU A 235 -35.67 -22.69 -10.68
N ALA A 236 -36.52 -23.68 -10.37
CA ALA A 236 -37.90 -23.74 -10.85
C ALA A 236 -38.90 -23.87 -9.69
N THR A 237 -39.95 -23.07 -9.83
CA THR A 237 -40.97 -22.66 -8.86
C THR A 237 -42.06 -23.72 -8.65
N ALA A 238 -42.69 -23.67 -7.46
CA ALA A 238 -43.76 -24.54 -6.97
C ALA A 238 -45.00 -24.66 -7.88
N THR A 239 -45.64 -25.83 -7.89
CA THR A 239 -47.09 -25.99 -8.13
C THR A 239 -47.63 -27.22 -7.37
N ILE A 240 -48.82 -27.05 -6.80
CA ILE A 240 -49.56 -27.91 -5.87
C ILE A 240 -50.49 -28.90 -6.64
N GLY A 241 -50.60 -30.14 -6.16
CA GLY A 241 -51.65 -31.10 -6.55
C GLY A 241 -51.54 -32.43 -5.78
N ASN A 242 -52.55 -32.75 -4.97
CA ASN A 242 -52.74 -33.95 -4.10
C ASN A 242 -53.72 -34.96 -4.77
N PRO A 243 -54.06 -36.17 -4.25
CA PRO A 243 -53.38 -37.11 -3.33
C PRO A 243 -53.40 -38.63 -3.78
N THR A 244 -52.44 -39.43 -3.28
CA THR A 244 -52.39 -40.89 -2.85
C THR A 244 -53.22 -42.04 -3.51
N PRO A 245 -52.97 -43.36 -3.25
CA PRO A 245 -51.95 -44.05 -2.42
C PRO A 245 -51.22 -45.26 -3.07
N HIS A 246 -50.04 -45.65 -2.55
CA HIS A 246 -49.77 -46.99 -1.97
C HIS A 246 -48.29 -47.17 -1.57
N SER A 247 -48.09 -47.34 -0.25
CA SER A 247 -47.16 -48.24 0.47
C SER A 247 -45.79 -48.60 -0.12
N SER A 248 -44.69 -48.21 0.55
CA SER A 248 -43.87 -49.15 1.35
C SER A 248 -42.68 -48.47 2.04
N THR A 249 -42.39 -48.96 3.23
CA THR A 249 -41.53 -48.52 4.34
C THR A 249 -39.99 -48.49 4.11
N LYS A 250 -39.31 -47.66 4.93
CA LYS A 250 -37.85 -47.39 5.01
C LYS A 250 -37.12 -48.35 6.02
N PRO A 251 -35.82 -48.18 6.36
CA PRO A 251 -34.56 -48.84 5.88
C PRO A 251 -33.88 -49.78 6.93
N PRO A 252 -32.63 -50.28 6.72
CA PRO A 252 -31.51 -49.89 7.63
C PRO A 252 -30.09 -49.83 6.97
N ILE A 253 -29.22 -48.85 7.28
CA ILE A 253 -28.08 -48.76 8.27
C ILE A 253 -26.86 -49.68 7.98
N PRO A 254 -25.61 -49.14 7.94
CA PRO A 254 -24.38 -49.86 7.53
C PRO A 254 -23.57 -50.44 8.72
N LEU A 255 -22.93 -51.60 8.54
CA LEU A 255 -21.95 -52.15 9.49
C LEU A 255 -20.52 -51.66 9.22
N LYS A 256 -19.78 -51.42 10.32
CA LYS A 256 -18.35 -51.08 10.40
C LYS A 256 -17.67 -52.11 11.35
N PRO A 257 -16.35 -52.05 11.57
CA PRO A 257 -15.31 -52.96 11.05
C PRO A 257 -14.79 -54.00 12.07
N VAL A 258 -14.03 -55.01 11.61
CA VAL A 258 -13.25 -55.93 12.48
C VAL A 258 -11.79 -55.97 12.01
N VAL A 259 -10.85 -55.81 12.96
CA VAL A 259 -9.38 -55.91 12.87
C VAL A 259 -8.91 -56.54 14.20
N PRO A 260 -7.76 -57.21 14.34
CA PRO A 260 -7.11 -58.29 13.58
C PRO A 260 -6.85 -59.55 14.47
N ARG A 261 -6.31 -60.66 13.92
CA ARG A 261 -5.69 -61.74 14.73
C ARG A 261 -4.19 -61.81 14.46
N ILE A 262 -3.44 -61.82 15.57
CA ILE A 262 -1.98 -61.93 15.72
C ILE A 262 -1.56 -63.39 15.56
N ASP A 263 -0.44 -63.64 14.88
CA ASP A 263 0.43 -64.79 15.13
C ASP A 263 1.91 -64.36 14.98
N GLN A 264 2.76 -64.83 15.90
CA GLN A 264 4.24 -64.82 15.93
C GLN A 264 4.68 -66.25 16.32
N PRO A 265 5.98 -66.63 16.31
CA PRO A 265 7.11 -66.26 15.46
C PRO A 265 7.86 -67.52 14.93
N VAL A 266 8.78 -67.39 13.96
CA VAL A 266 9.83 -68.40 13.72
C VAL A 266 11.19 -67.72 13.51
N MET A 267 12.12 -68.03 14.43
CA MET A 267 13.54 -67.71 14.39
C MET A 267 14.26 -68.52 13.29
N LYS A 268 15.26 -67.91 12.64
CA LYS A 268 16.52 -68.56 12.23
C LYS A 268 17.66 -67.54 12.15
N SER A 269 18.78 -67.90 12.76
CA SER A 269 20.06 -67.18 12.86
C SER A 269 21.13 -67.89 12.01
N SER A 270 22.21 -67.15 11.73
CA SER A 270 23.51 -67.51 11.12
C SER A 270 23.46 -67.60 9.59
N HIS A 271 24.30 -66.88 8.82
CA HIS A 271 25.71 -66.49 9.01
C HIS A 271 25.99 -65.07 8.51
#